data_AF-A0A1G7QHH4-F1
#
_entry.id   AF-A0A1G7QHH4-F1
#
_cell.length_a   1.000
_cell.length_b   1.000
_cell.length_c   1.000
_cell.angle_alpha   90.00
_cell.angle_beta   90.00
_cell.angle_gamma   90.00
#
_symmetry.space_group_name_H-M   'P 1'
#
loop_
_entity.id
_entity.type
_entity.pdbx_description
1 polymer ?
#
loop_
_entity_poly.entity_id
_entity_poly.type
_entity_poly.pdbx_seq_one_letter_code
_entity_poly.pdbx_strand_id
1 'polypeptide(L)'
;MVAEILVEPLSAPLDAPVEIRVAGLKPGQSITVALSTGDRASRAVFEADDRGLVDLTRHAPAEGAYSGVDPMGLFWTLERTGGKAGPVVLSVEGVGDRVLERLAVPEGVERQEVRENGLVGTLFAPEDDGGDLPGVIVLGGSEGGLQETDAALLAAHGFVTLALGYFGVEGLPDHLVDIPLEYFGDAIEYLSERASGIGVVGGSRGGELALLVGSTFPQVKAVVSVVGSGVVTQAIGPGANLLQKLSYEAASWTRKGEPLPYLPYYVGEELRAKMVDGEPVPLRLAFDLEDGVPEEAEIPVERISGGVLLISSGHDDSWPCVELSEVALRRLKDHDHPFPHEHVVYPEAGHLIAGPPHRPVTDVTYPGPGVTFSGGGVPRATAHARVDAWKRTVEFLREQLGT
;
A
#
# COMPACT_ATOMS: atom_id res chain seq x y z
N MET A 1 -28.46 -24.01 -24.74
CA MET A 1 -27.89 -22.65 -24.73
C MET A 1 -26.40 -22.80 -24.98
N VAL A 2 -25.76 -21.83 -25.64
CA VAL A 2 -24.30 -21.81 -25.78
C VAL A 2 -23.75 -21.21 -24.50
N ALA A 3 -22.69 -21.81 -23.94
CA ALA A 3 -22.07 -21.29 -22.74
C ALA A 3 -21.42 -19.91 -23.02
N GLU A 4 -21.50 -18.99 -22.06
CA GLU A 4 -21.00 -17.62 -22.22
C GLU A 4 -20.37 -17.11 -20.93
N ILE A 5 -19.28 -16.33 -21.07
CA ILE A 5 -18.62 -15.61 -19.99
C ILE A 5 -19.19 -14.19 -19.91
N LEU A 6 -19.75 -13.86 -18.76
CA LEU A 6 -20.31 -12.55 -18.42
C LEU A 6 -19.41 -11.91 -17.36
N VAL A 7 -18.94 -10.69 -17.63
CA VAL A 7 -18.12 -9.91 -16.71
C VAL A 7 -18.73 -8.52 -16.58
N GLU A 8 -18.94 -8.05 -15.36
CA GLU A 8 -19.54 -6.75 -15.08
C GLU A 8 -18.80 -6.02 -13.94
N PRO A 9 -18.22 -4.83 -14.18
CA PRO A 9 -17.96 -4.21 -15.49
C PRO A 9 -16.76 -4.87 -16.22
N LEU A 10 -16.69 -4.71 -17.55
CA LEU A 10 -15.55 -5.16 -18.37
C LEU A 10 -14.31 -4.24 -18.24
N SER A 11 -14.55 -2.96 -17.96
CA SER A 11 -13.52 -1.96 -17.67
C SER A 11 -13.80 -1.35 -16.30
N ALA A 12 -12.80 -1.34 -15.43
CA ALA A 12 -12.92 -0.77 -14.10
C ALA A 12 -11.57 -0.34 -13.52
N PRO A 13 -11.56 0.66 -12.61
CA PRO A 13 -10.42 0.98 -11.76
C PRO A 13 -9.86 -0.25 -11.03
N LEU A 14 -8.55 -0.25 -10.78
CA LEU A 14 -7.86 -1.37 -10.11
C LEU A 14 -8.43 -1.70 -8.73
N ASP A 15 -9.00 -0.72 -8.02
CA ASP A 15 -9.57 -0.85 -6.69
C ASP A 15 -11.06 -1.22 -6.67
N ALA A 16 -11.73 -1.24 -7.84
CA ALA A 16 -13.12 -1.64 -7.96
C ALA A 16 -13.24 -3.15 -8.25
N PRO A 17 -14.16 -3.88 -7.60
CA PRO A 17 -14.37 -5.31 -7.88
C PRO A 17 -14.99 -5.52 -9.27
N VAL A 18 -14.86 -6.74 -9.79
CA VAL A 18 -15.57 -7.20 -10.99
C VAL A 18 -16.38 -8.46 -10.68
N GLU A 19 -17.59 -8.54 -11.21
CA GLU A 19 -18.43 -9.74 -11.12
C GLU A 19 -18.16 -10.66 -12.30
N ILE A 20 -17.88 -11.94 -12.04
CA ILE A 20 -17.62 -12.94 -13.07
C ILE A 20 -18.68 -14.05 -12.97
N ARG A 21 -19.39 -14.28 -14.07
CA ARG A 21 -20.36 -15.36 -14.21
C ARG A 21 -20.14 -16.14 -15.50
N VAL A 22 -20.41 -17.44 -15.47
CA VAL A 22 -20.46 -18.30 -16.66
C VAL A 22 -21.82 -18.96 -16.72
N ALA A 23 -22.60 -18.61 -17.76
CA ALA A 23 -23.97 -19.08 -17.93
C ALA A 23 -24.07 -20.07 -19.10
N GLY A 24 -25.17 -20.83 -19.16
CA GLY A 24 -25.45 -21.75 -20.26
C GLY A 24 -24.69 -23.08 -20.21
N LEU A 25 -24.16 -23.43 -19.03
CA LEU A 25 -23.50 -24.71 -18.76
C LEU A 25 -24.53 -25.84 -18.55
N LYS A 26 -24.08 -27.09 -18.55
CA LYS A 26 -24.91 -28.20 -18.05
C LYS A 26 -24.93 -28.16 -16.51
N PRO A 27 -26.06 -28.50 -15.85
CA PRO A 27 -26.08 -28.68 -14.40
C PRO A 27 -24.98 -29.66 -13.93
N GLY A 28 -24.25 -29.30 -12.88
CA GLY A 28 -23.12 -30.08 -12.35
C GLY A 28 -21.89 -30.11 -13.28
N GLN A 29 -21.86 -29.30 -14.34
CA GLN A 29 -20.68 -29.21 -15.19
C GLN A 29 -19.53 -28.54 -14.44
N SER A 30 -18.39 -29.24 -14.40
CA SER A 30 -17.13 -28.66 -13.93
C SER A 30 -16.48 -27.81 -15.03
N ILE A 31 -16.03 -26.61 -14.66
CA ILE A 31 -15.29 -25.69 -15.54
C ILE A 31 -14.06 -25.13 -14.84
N THR A 32 -12.98 -24.92 -15.60
CA THR A 32 -11.79 -24.18 -15.13
C THR A 32 -11.93 -22.72 -15.53
N VAL A 33 -11.85 -21.82 -14.55
CA VAL A 33 -11.76 -20.37 -14.76
C VAL A 33 -10.33 -19.94 -14.43
N ALA A 34 -9.67 -19.30 -15.39
CA ALA A 34 -8.29 -18.84 -15.25
C ALA A 34 -8.19 -17.33 -15.51
N LEU A 35 -7.34 -16.64 -14.77
CA LEU A 35 -6.99 -15.24 -14.95
C LEU A 35 -5.49 -15.15 -15.25
N SER A 36 -5.10 -14.34 -16.23
CA SER A 36 -3.71 -14.14 -16.61
C SER A 36 -3.42 -12.67 -16.89
N THR A 37 -2.24 -12.20 -16.48
CA THR A 37 -1.64 -10.91 -16.88
C THR A 37 -0.42 -11.11 -17.77
N GLY A 38 -0.22 -12.33 -18.29
CA GLY A 38 0.98 -12.73 -19.04
C GLY A 38 2.15 -13.09 -18.12
N ASP A 39 2.58 -12.18 -17.26
CA ASP A 39 3.63 -12.38 -16.25
C ASP A 39 3.13 -13.10 -15.00
N ARG A 40 1.82 -13.12 -14.77
CA ARG A 40 1.17 -13.85 -13.69
C ARG A 40 -0.07 -14.61 -14.15
N ALA A 41 -0.42 -15.67 -13.43
CA ALA A 41 -1.63 -16.44 -13.66
C ALA A 41 -2.21 -17.03 -12.37
N SER A 42 -3.53 -17.24 -12.38
CA SER A 42 -4.27 -17.95 -11.33
C SER A 42 -5.39 -18.75 -11.98
N ARG A 43 -5.81 -19.85 -11.35
CA ARG A 43 -6.93 -20.67 -11.82
C ARG A 43 -7.67 -21.34 -10.67
N ALA A 44 -8.95 -21.55 -10.87
CA ALA A 44 -9.78 -22.36 -10.00
C ALA A 44 -10.88 -23.08 -10.79
N VAL A 45 -11.34 -24.20 -10.26
CA VAL A 45 -12.36 -25.05 -10.87
C VAL A 45 -13.68 -24.85 -10.12
N PHE A 46 -14.75 -24.67 -10.87
CA PHE A 46 -16.09 -24.43 -10.33
C PHE A 46 -17.07 -25.45 -10.89
N GLU A 47 -18.10 -25.74 -10.10
CA GLU A 47 -19.22 -26.57 -10.52
C GLU A 47 -20.45 -25.70 -10.78
N ALA A 48 -21.10 -25.90 -11.93
CA ALA A 48 -22.32 -25.19 -12.29
C ALA A 48 -23.52 -25.65 -11.44
N ASP A 49 -24.34 -24.69 -11.00
CA ASP A 49 -25.57 -24.99 -10.26
C ASP A 49 -26.62 -25.73 -11.11
N ASP A 50 -27.77 -26.06 -10.50
CA ASP A 50 -28.88 -26.74 -11.17
C ASP A 50 -29.45 -25.98 -12.38
N ARG A 51 -29.11 -24.69 -12.54
CA ARG A 51 -29.51 -23.83 -13.66
C ARG A 51 -28.41 -23.71 -14.72
N GLY A 52 -27.26 -24.35 -14.51
CA GLY A 52 -26.11 -24.25 -15.42
C GLY A 52 -25.36 -22.92 -15.29
N LEU A 53 -25.32 -22.35 -14.07
CA LEU A 53 -24.62 -21.10 -13.76
C LEU A 53 -23.43 -21.36 -12.82
N VAL A 54 -22.28 -20.77 -13.15
CA VAL A 54 -21.20 -20.48 -12.19
C VAL A 54 -21.20 -18.98 -11.94
N ASP A 55 -21.33 -18.56 -10.68
CA ASP A 55 -21.26 -17.16 -10.26
C ASP A 55 -20.20 -17.04 -9.16
N LEU A 56 -19.05 -16.40 -9.45
CA LEU A 56 -17.93 -16.29 -8.51
C LEU A 56 -18.29 -15.47 -7.26
N THR A 57 -19.38 -14.69 -7.30
CA THR A 57 -19.88 -13.96 -6.13
C THR A 57 -20.67 -14.85 -5.15
N ARG A 58 -21.01 -16.08 -5.55
CA ARG A 58 -21.89 -16.98 -4.79
C ARG A 58 -21.34 -18.39 -4.65
N HIS A 59 -20.56 -18.85 -5.60
CA HIS A 59 -20.06 -20.21 -5.67
C HIS A 59 -18.58 -20.22 -5.29
N ALA A 60 -18.23 -21.08 -4.33
CA ALA A 60 -16.84 -21.37 -4.01
C ALA A 60 -16.24 -22.28 -5.10
N PRO A 61 -14.95 -22.15 -5.41
CA PRO A 61 -14.28 -23.13 -6.24
C PRO A 61 -14.24 -24.49 -5.52
N ALA A 62 -14.38 -25.57 -6.29
CA ALA A 62 -14.20 -26.94 -5.82
C ALA A 62 -12.71 -27.27 -5.58
N GLU A 63 -11.82 -26.70 -6.40
CA GLU A 63 -10.36 -26.83 -6.30
C GLU A 63 -9.66 -25.63 -6.94
N GLY A 64 -8.40 -25.37 -6.59
CA GLY A 64 -7.55 -24.37 -7.25
C GLY A 64 -6.87 -23.41 -6.28
N ALA A 65 -6.61 -22.20 -6.77
CA ALA A 65 -5.76 -21.22 -6.11
C ALA A 65 -6.31 -20.65 -4.77
N TYR A 66 -7.60 -20.79 -4.50
CA TYR A 66 -8.23 -20.36 -3.25
C TYR A 66 -9.45 -21.24 -2.91
N SER A 67 -10.02 -21.03 -1.72
CA SER A 67 -11.20 -21.74 -1.23
C SER A 67 -12.25 -20.80 -0.62
N GLY A 68 -13.51 -21.24 -0.59
CA GLY A 68 -14.63 -20.41 -0.16
C GLY A 68 -15.06 -19.39 -1.22
N VAL A 69 -16.13 -18.65 -0.94
CA VAL A 69 -16.65 -17.63 -1.86
C VAL A 69 -15.80 -16.37 -1.75
N ASP A 70 -15.12 -16.00 -2.84
CA ASP A 70 -14.35 -14.77 -2.97
C ASP A 70 -14.37 -14.29 -4.43
N PRO A 71 -15.17 -13.25 -4.75
CA PRO A 71 -15.30 -12.75 -6.13
C PRO A 71 -13.98 -12.36 -6.77
N MET A 72 -13.04 -11.85 -5.97
CA MET A 72 -11.74 -11.37 -6.42
C MET A 72 -10.62 -12.39 -6.15
N GLY A 73 -10.99 -13.63 -5.80
CA GLY A 73 -10.08 -14.74 -5.50
C GLY A 73 -8.98 -14.93 -6.53
N LEU A 74 -9.34 -14.93 -7.81
CA LEU A 74 -8.37 -15.11 -8.91
C LEU A 74 -7.38 -13.96 -9.05
N PHE A 75 -7.72 -12.74 -8.60
CA PHE A 75 -6.86 -11.56 -8.74
C PHE A 75 -5.76 -11.54 -7.68
N TRP A 76 -6.11 -11.76 -6.41
CA TRP A 76 -5.13 -11.71 -5.32
C TRP A 76 -4.25 -12.97 -5.25
N THR A 77 -4.64 -14.05 -5.94
CA THR A 77 -3.89 -15.31 -6.04
C THR A 77 -2.97 -15.41 -7.27
N LEU A 78 -2.82 -14.36 -8.07
CA LEU A 78 -1.96 -14.36 -9.27
C LEU A 78 -0.48 -14.63 -8.93
N GLU A 79 0.04 -15.78 -9.37
CA GLU A 79 1.44 -16.19 -9.17
C GLU A 79 2.30 -15.93 -10.42
N ARG A 80 3.60 -15.73 -10.23
CA ARG A 80 4.55 -15.44 -11.33
C ARG A 80 4.67 -16.63 -12.29
N THR A 81 4.58 -16.36 -13.59
CA THR A 81 4.76 -17.36 -14.66
C THR A 81 6.17 -17.34 -15.25
N GLY A 82 6.95 -16.29 -14.99
CA GLY A 82 8.20 -15.99 -15.70
C GLY A 82 8.00 -15.33 -17.08
N GLY A 83 6.75 -15.03 -17.45
CA GLY A 83 6.38 -14.32 -18.67
C GLY A 83 6.58 -12.80 -18.59
N LYS A 84 6.10 -12.11 -19.62
CA LYS A 84 6.04 -10.64 -19.68
C LYS A 84 4.62 -10.17 -19.39
N ALA A 85 4.51 -9.00 -18.75
CA ALA A 85 3.23 -8.36 -18.48
C ALA A 85 2.49 -8.11 -19.81
N GLY A 86 1.17 -8.29 -19.76
CA GLY A 86 0.26 -8.19 -20.89
C GLY A 86 -1.16 -7.87 -20.41
N PRO A 87 -2.17 -8.01 -21.29
CA PRO A 87 -3.55 -7.72 -20.95
C PRO A 87 -4.06 -8.67 -19.86
N VAL A 88 -5.03 -8.21 -19.07
CA VAL A 88 -5.74 -9.06 -18.11
C VAL A 88 -6.75 -9.92 -18.88
N VAL A 89 -6.50 -11.22 -18.97
CA VAL A 89 -7.34 -12.16 -19.72
C VAL A 89 -7.98 -13.16 -18.76
N LEU A 90 -9.31 -13.22 -18.79
CA LEU A 90 -10.12 -14.26 -18.17
C LEU A 90 -10.45 -15.33 -19.22
N SER A 91 -10.06 -16.56 -18.94
CA SER A 91 -10.27 -17.71 -19.81
C SER A 91 -11.12 -18.76 -19.12
N VAL A 92 -12.09 -19.32 -19.85
CA VAL A 92 -12.89 -20.47 -19.39
C VAL A 92 -12.79 -21.59 -20.42
N GLU A 93 -12.25 -22.73 -19.98
CA GLU A 93 -11.99 -23.87 -20.85
C GLU A 93 -13.29 -24.37 -21.52
N GLY A 94 -13.26 -24.49 -22.86
CA GLY A 94 -14.42 -24.91 -23.64
C GLY A 94 -15.50 -23.83 -23.84
N VAL A 95 -15.30 -22.60 -23.34
CA VAL A 95 -16.21 -21.46 -23.53
C VAL A 95 -15.54 -20.33 -24.32
N GLY A 96 -14.35 -19.89 -23.90
CA GLY A 96 -13.59 -18.84 -24.58
C GLY A 96 -12.87 -17.89 -23.64
N ASP A 97 -12.52 -16.71 -24.17
CA ASP A 97 -11.75 -15.69 -23.46
C ASP A 97 -12.50 -14.35 -23.40
N ARG A 98 -12.20 -13.58 -22.34
CA ARG A 98 -12.60 -12.19 -22.15
C ARG A 98 -11.38 -11.40 -21.70
N VAL A 99 -11.15 -10.25 -22.35
CA VAL A 99 -10.13 -9.29 -21.92
C VAL A 99 -10.80 -8.30 -20.97
N LEU A 100 -10.19 -8.08 -19.81
CA LEU A 100 -10.64 -7.11 -18.82
C LEU A 100 -9.70 -5.91 -18.86
N GLU A 101 -10.28 -4.72 -18.75
CA GLU A 101 -9.52 -3.50 -18.61
C GLU A 101 -9.48 -3.09 -17.14
N ARG A 102 -8.28 -3.02 -16.59
CA ARG A 102 -8.02 -2.70 -15.18
C ARG A 102 -7.21 -1.41 -15.11
N LEU A 103 -7.90 -0.31 -14.86
CA LEU A 103 -7.36 1.04 -15.02
C LEU A 103 -6.50 1.43 -13.81
N ALA A 104 -5.23 1.74 -14.08
CA ALA A 104 -4.33 2.33 -13.08
C ALA A 104 -4.56 3.84 -12.90
N VAL A 105 -5.04 4.51 -13.96
CA VAL A 105 -5.56 5.87 -13.93
C VAL A 105 -7.02 5.77 -14.38
N PRO A 106 -8.00 5.98 -13.49
CA PRO A 106 -9.42 5.91 -13.83
C PRO A 106 -9.84 6.91 -14.90
N GLU A 107 -10.93 6.63 -15.61
CA GLU A 107 -11.58 7.60 -16.48
C GLU A 107 -12.02 8.84 -15.70
N GLY A 108 -11.88 10.02 -16.29
CA GLY A 108 -12.23 11.29 -15.63
C GLY A 108 -11.19 11.78 -14.61
N VAL A 109 -9.99 11.17 -14.57
CA VAL A 109 -8.87 11.64 -13.75
C VAL A 109 -7.75 12.17 -14.65
N GLU A 110 -7.43 13.44 -14.50
CA GLU A 110 -6.31 14.07 -15.19
C GLU A 110 -4.99 13.76 -14.49
N ARG A 111 -3.93 13.56 -15.27
CA ARG A 111 -2.56 13.35 -14.78
C ARG A 111 -1.66 14.49 -15.23
N GLN A 112 -1.03 15.18 -14.29
CA GLN A 112 -0.06 16.25 -14.55
C GLN A 112 1.26 15.99 -13.83
N GLU A 113 2.37 15.96 -14.57
CA GLU A 113 3.71 15.88 -13.97
C GLU A 113 4.08 17.20 -13.26
N VAL A 114 4.69 17.10 -12.08
CA VAL A 114 5.12 18.25 -11.28
C VAL A 114 6.66 18.28 -11.19
N ARG A 115 7.23 19.38 -11.67
CA ARG A 115 8.67 19.71 -11.66
C ARG A 115 8.89 21.19 -11.30
N GLU A 116 8.19 21.65 -10.28
CA GLU A 116 8.13 23.06 -9.87
C GLU A 116 8.82 23.25 -8.52
N ASN A 117 9.63 24.31 -8.36
CA ASN A 117 10.32 24.64 -7.10
C ASN A 117 11.14 23.49 -6.47
N GLY A 118 11.69 22.60 -7.31
CA GLY A 118 12.44 21.44 -6.85
C GLY A 118 11.57 20.24 -6.45
N LEU A 119 10.24 20.38 -6.42
CA LEU A 119 9.31 19.27 -6.24
C LEU A 119 9.35 18.32 -7.43
N VAL A 120 9.36 17.03 -7.14
CA VAL A 120 9.31 15.96 -8.12
C VAL A 120 8.13 15.08 -7.75
N GLY A 121 7.04 15.21 -8.51
CA GLY A 121 5.80 14.47 -8.24
C GLY A 121 4.90 14.35 -9.47
N THR A 122 3.70 13.84 -9.24
CA THR A 122 2.61 13.83 -10.22
C THR A 122 1.30 14.16 -9.51
N LEU A 123 0.61 15.18 -10.01
CA LEU A 123 -0.70 15.61 -9.56
C LEU A 123 -1.77 14.83 -10.31
N PHE A 124 -2.79 14.35 -9.59
CA PHE A 124 -4.01 13.80 -10.17
C PHE A 124 -5.23 14.53 -9.63
N ALA A 125 -6.16 14.88 -10.51
CA ALA A 125 -7.40 15.57 -10.15
C ALA A 125 -8.56 15.08 -11.03
N PRO A 126 -9.80 15.05 -10.52
CA PRO A 126 -10.98 14.86 -11.36
C PRO A 126 -11.12 15.95 -12.43
N GLU A 127 -11.51 15.59 -13.66
CA GLU A 127 -11.68 16.52 -14.80
C GLU A 127 -12.68 17.66 -14.53
N ASP A 128 -13.72 17.41 -13.73
CA ASP A 128 -14.76 18.38 -13.34
C ASP A 128 -14.75 18.63 -11.82
N ASP A 129 -13.60 19.00 -11.24
CA ASP A 129 -13.44 19.14 -9.78
C ASP A 129 -14.25 20.28 -9.11
N GLY A 130 -14.84 21.19 -9.90
CA GLY A 130 -15.60 22.34 -9.38
C GLY A 130 -14.78 23.31 -8.51
N GLY A 131 -13.46 23.09 -8.38
CA GLY A 131 -12.50 23.96 -7.71
C GLY A 131 -12.43 23.92 -6.18
N ASP A 132 -13.00 22.93 -5.49
CA ASP A 132 -12.99 22.89 -4.00
C ASP A 132 -12.78 21.48 -3.41
N LEU A 133 -12.14 20.58 -4.16
CA LEU A 133 -11.84 19.23 -3.67
C LEU A 133 -10.65 19.22 -2.70
N PRO A 134 -10.66 18.33 -1.70
CA PRO A 134 -9.58 18.26 -0.73
C PRO A 134 -8.29 17.65 -1.26
N GLY A 135 -7.18 18.15 -0.75
CA GLY A 135 -5.83 17.76 -1.16
C GLY A 135 -5.30 16.56 -0.38
N VAL A 136 -4.68 15.58 -1.04
CA VAL A 136 -3.98 14.47 -0.38
C VAL A 136 -2.58 14.28 -0.95
N ILE A 137 -1.56 14.38 -0.11
CA ILE A 137 -0.19 13.99 -0.48
C ILE A 137 -0.04 12.47 -0.25
N VAL A 138 0.40 11.76 -1.29
CA VAL A 138 0.62 10.31 -1.27
C VAL A 138 2.11 10.03 -1.25
N LEU A 139 2.56 9.36 -0.20
CA LEU A 139 3.97 9.08 0.08
C LEU A 139 4.29 7.59 -0.12
N GLY A 140 5.30 7.32 -0.96
CA GLY A 140 5.81 5.97 -1.22
C GLY A 140 6.55 5.34 -0.02
N GLY A 141 7.02 4.11 -0.19
CA GLY A 141 7.74 3.35 0.84
C GLY A 141 9.27 3.41 0.70
N SER A 142 9.93 2.33 1.13
CA SER A 142 11.40 2.17 1.03
C SER A 142 11.90 1.94 -0.40
N GLU A 143 10.99 1.71 -1.35
CA GLU A 143 11.28 1.51 -2.76
C GLU A 143 11.72 2.80 -3.46
N GLY A 144 11.40 3.97 -2.88
CA GLY A 144 11.54 5.26 -3.54
C GLY A 144 10.56 5.42 -4.70
N GLY A 145 10.81 6.36 -5.59
CA GLY A 145 9.97 6.54 -6.77
C GLY A 145 8.71 7.36 -6.51
N LEU A 146 7.70 7.16 -7.37
CA LEU A 146 6.41 7.84 -7.32
C LEU A 146 5.27 6.82 -7.18
N GLN A 147 4.43 7.00 -6.17
CA GLN A 147 3.27 6.13 -5.93
C GLN A 147 2.04 6.61 -6.74
N GLU A 148 2.18 6.66 -8.07
CA GLU A 148 1.18 7.27 -8.96
C GLU A 148 -0.16 6.53 -8.97
N THR A 149 -0.17 5.20 -8.96
CA THR A 149 -1.43 4.44 -9.03
C THR A 149 -2.32 4.71 -7.83
N ASP A 150 -1.74 4.83 -6.64
CA ASP A 150 -2.51 5.06 -5.41
C ASP A 150 -3.09 6.47 -5.43
N ALA A 151 -2.31 7.46 -5.88
CA ALA A 151 -2.78 8.83 -6.06
C ALA A 151 -3.91 8.92 -7.11
N ALA A 152 -3.75 8.29 -8.28
CA ALA A 152 -4.76 8.30 -9.32
C ALA A 152 -6.10 7.67 -8.88
N LEU A 153 -6.04 6.56 -8.12
CA LEU A 153 -7.24 5.91 -7.60
C LEU A 153 -7.88 6.72 -6.46
N LEU A 154 -7.09 7.34 -5.58
CA LEU A 154 -7.61 8.30 -4.61
C LEU A 154 -8.26 9.50 -5.31
N ALA A 155 -7.70 10.00 -6.41
CA ALA A 155 -8.31 11.10 -7.15
C ALA A 155 -9.72 10.76 -7.65
N ALA A 156 -9.94 9.53 -8.13
CA ALA A 156 -11.27 9.03 -8.51
C ALA A 156 -12.24 8.91 -7.32
N HIS A 157 -11.76 9.01 -6.08
CA HIS A 157 -12.56 9.09 -4.87
C HIS A 157 -12.90 10.52 -4.42
N GLY A 158 -12.59 11.54 -5.22
CA GLY A 158 -12.97 12.93 -4.97
C GLY A 158 -11.88 13.74 -4.23
N PHE A 159 -10.62 13.47 -4.54
CA PHE A 159 -9.48 14.19 -3.97
C PHE A 159 -8.62 14.78 -5.09
N VAL A 160 -7.98 15.92 -4.83
CA VAL A 160 -6.79 16.34 -5.60
C VAL A 160 -5.59 15.69 -4.93
N THR A 161 -4.84 14.87 -5.65
CA THR A 161 -3.77 14.08 -5.04
C THR A 161 -2.41 14.37 -5.64
N LEU A 162 -1.37 14.37 -4.80
CA LEU A 162 0.01 14.55 -5.22
C LEU A 162 0.80 13.29 -4.85
N ALA A 163 1.12 12.46 -5.84
CA ALA A 163 2.13 11.42 -5.69
C ALA A 163 3.51 12.10 -5.60
N LEU A 164 4.05 12.21 -4.39
CA LEU A 164 5.27 12.97 -4.12
C LEU A 164 6.47 12.03 -4.00
N GLY A 165 7.47 12.21 -4.86
CA GLY A 165 8.76 11.56 -4.73
C GLY A 165 9.63 12.32 -3.74
N TYR A 166 10.44 11.61 -2.96
CA TYR A 166 11.40 12.23 -2.04
C TYR A 166 12.81 11.62 -2.12
N PHE A 167 12.98 10.46 -2.76
CA PHE A 167 14.26 9.89 -3.16
C PHE A 167 14.07 8.85 -4.28
N GLY A 168 15.16 8.44 -4.94
CA GLY A 168 15.14 7.40 -5.96
C GLY A 168 14.45 7.82 -7.27
N VAL A 169 14.32 9.13 -7.49
CA VAL A 169 13.80 9.72 -8.73
C VAL A 169 14.82 10.74 -9.23
N GLU A 170 14.95 10.88 -10.55
CA GLU A 170 15.80 11.90 -11.16
C GLU A 170 15.47 13.30 -10.60
N GLY A 171 16.50 14.01 -10.13
CA GLY A 171 16.38 15.32 -9.50
C GLY A 171 16.24 15.29 -7.96
N LEU A 172 16.09 14.10 -7.37
CA LEU A 172 16.04 13.89 -5.92
C LEU A 172 17.27 13.09 -5.44
N PRO A 173 17.50 12.99 -4.11
CA PRO A 173 18.53 12.10 -3.58
C PRO A 173 18.37 10.66 -4.07
N ASP A 174 19.48 9.95 -4.30
CA ASP A 174 19.46 8.54 -4.73
C ASP A 174 19.02 7.58 -3.62
N HIS A 175 19.15 8.01 -2.37
CA HIS A 175 18.96 7.19 -1.16
C HIS A 175 18.12 7.93 -0.13
N LEU A 176 17.52 7.16 0.78
CA LEU A 176 16.75 7.69 1.90
C LEU A 176 17.72 8.12 3.02
N VAL A 177 18.38 9.26 2.83
CA VAL A 177 19.40 9.81 3.73
C VAL A 177 19.24 11.33 3.79
N ASP A 178 19.19 11.88 5.01
CA ASP A 178 19.20 13.32 5.29
C ASP A 178 18.13 14.15 4.56
N ILE A 179 16.96 13.57 4.29
CA ILE A 179 15.91 14.23 3.50
C ILE A 179 15.30 15.37 4.33
N PRO A 180 15.32 16.62 3.84
CA PRO A 180 14.86 17.78 4.60
C PRO A 180 13.34 17.78 4.70
N LEU A 181 12.81 17.93 5.92
CA LEU A 181 11.37 18.02 6.14
C LEU A 181 10.74 19.24 5.43
N GLU A 182 11.52 20.31 5.22
CA GLU A 182 11.10 21.51 4.51
C GLU A 182 10.59 21.19 3.09
N TYR A 183 11.14 20.16 2.41
CA TYR A 183 10.66 19.72 1.10
C TYR A 183 9.16 19.35 1.09
N PHE A 184 8.67 18.75 2.18
CA PHE A 184 7.25 18.41 2.33
C PHE A 184 6.41 19.64 2.67
N GLY A 185 6.99 20.65 3.32
CA GLY A 185 6.37 21.95 3.51
C GLY A 185 6.08 22.63 2.18
N ASP A 186 7.06 22.65 1.27
CA ASP A 186 6.91 23.19 -0.08
C ASP A 186 5.82 22.43 -0.87
N ALA A 187 5.75 21.10 -0.72
CA ALA A 187 4.70 20.29 -1.34
C ALA A 187 3.30 20.58 -0.79
N ILE A 188 3.18 20.82 0.52
CA ILE A 188 1.93 21.23 1.17
C ILE A 188 1.49 22.60 0.65
N GLU A 189 2.40 23.56 0.52
CA GLU A 189 2.10 24.88 -0.04
C GLU A 189 1.63 24.77 -1.49
N TYR A 190 2.35 24.01 -2.33
CA TYR A 190 1.98 23.74 -3.72
C TYR A 190 0.55 23.17 -3.85
N LEU A 191 0.22 22.18 -3.02
CA LEU A 191 -1.09 21.53 -3.08
C LEU A 191 -2.20 22.43 -2.50
N SER A 192 -1.90 23.25 -1.50
CA SER A 192 -2.88 24.17 -0.88
C SER A 192 -3.37 25.27 -1.83
N GLU A 193 -2.63 25.58 -2.89
CA GLU A 193 -3.07 26.49 -3.94
C GLU A 193 -4.11 25.86 -4.89
N ARG A 194 -4.25 24.53 -4.86
CA ARG A 194 -5.03 23.73 -5.83
C ARG A 194 -6.14 22.91 -5.20
N ALA A 195 -6.19 22.82 -3.87
CA ALA A 195 -7.08 21.93 -3.15
C ALA A 195 -7.48 22.50 -1.78
N SER A 196 -8.63 22.04 -1.26
CA SER A 196 -9.20 22.51 0.00
C SER A 196 -8.80 21.64 1.20
N GLY A 197 -7.98 22.17 2.11
CA GLY A 197 -7.45 21.35 3.20
C GLY A 197 -6.49 20.25 2.70
N ILE A 198 -5.71 19.70 3.63
CA ILE A 198 -4.58 18.82 3.27
C ILE A 198 -4.60 17.58 4.15
N GLY A 199 -4.66 16.43 3.52
CA GLY A 199 -4.37 15.12 4.10
C GLY A 199 -3.02 14.59 3.62
N VAL A 200 -2.47 13.64 4.39
CA VAL A 200 -1.28 12.89 4.00
C VAL A 200 -1.52 11.41 4.27
N VAL A 201 -1.18 10.57 3.29
CA VAL A 201 -1.23 9.12 3.42
C VAL A 201 0.08 8.50 2.95
N GLY A 202 0.53 7.48 3.66
CA GLY A 202 1.67 6.69 3.22
C GLY A 202 1.68 5.28 3.77
N GLY A 203 2.37 4.41 3.04
CA GLY A 203 2.61 3.01 3.41
C GLY A 203 4.04 2.79 3.88
N SER A 204 4.27 1.95 4.88
CA SER A 204 5.61 1.57 5.33
C SER A 204 6.43 2.81 5.75
N ARG A 205 7.62 3.03 5.17
CA ARG A 205 8.40 4.26 5.34
C ARG A 205 7.62 5.54 5.04
N GLY A 206 6.67 5.50 4.11
CA GLY A 206 5.75 6.61 3.83
C GLY A 206 4.74 6.85 4.95
N GLY A 207 4.34 5.80 5.69
CA GLY A 207 3.46 5.92 6.84
C GLY A 207 4.14 6.57 8.05
N GLU A 208 5.41 6.20 8.30
CA GLU A 208 6.27 6.96 9.24
C GLU A 208 6.37 8.43 8.83
N LEU A 209 6.68 8.69 7.56
CA LEU A 209 6.81 10.04 7.05
C LEU A 209 5.49 10.81 7.12
N ALA A 210 4.34 10.17 6.89
CA ALA A 210 3.03 10.81 7.00
C ALA A 210 2.77 11.34 8.43
N LEU A 211 3.10 10.54 9.46
CA LEU A 211 3.04 10.96 10.86
C LEU A 211 4.02 12.11 11.14
N LEU A 212 5.24 12.01 10.63
CA LEU A 212 6.27 13.03 10.82
C LEU A 212 5.89 14.37 10.17
N VAL A 213 5.40 14.35 8.93
CA VAL A 213 4.89 15.51 8.20
C VAL A 213 3.69 16.11 8.93
N GLY A 214 2.70 15.29 9.31
CA GLY A 214 1.53 15.74 10.04
C GLY A 214 1.86 16.40 11.39
N SER A 215 2.87 15.90 12.10
CA SER A 215 3.32 16.46 13.39
C SER A 215 4.15 17.74 13.24
N THR A 216 4.69 17.98 12.04
CA THR A 216 5.57 19.12 11.73
C THR A 216 4.81 20.29 11.14
N PHE A 217 3.80 20.04 10.30
CA PHE A 217 3.09 21.04 9.52
C PHE A 217 1.60 21.12 9.93
N PRO A 218 1.18 22.19 10.64
CA PRO A 218 -0.19 22.31 11.16
C PRO A 218 -1.27 22.46 10.07
N GLN A 219 -0.89 22.67 8.81
CA GLN A 219 -1.77 22.67 7.64
C GLN A 219 -2.40 21.30 7.39
N VAL A 220 -1.74 20.20 7.80
CA VAL A 220 -2.24 18.84 7.61
C VAL A 220 -3.36 18.54 8.62
N LYS A 221 -4.53 18.16 8.11
CA LYS A 221 -5.77 17.92 8.87
C LYS A 221 -6.19 16.45 8.94
N ALA A 222 -5.59 15.58 8.12
CA ALA A 222 -5.82 14.15 8.15
C ALA A 222 -4.50 13.42 7.90
N VAL A 223 -4.17 12.44 8.75
CA VAL A 223 -2.97 11.62 8.59
C VAL A 223 -3.35 10.15 8.59
N VAL A 224 -2.97 9.42 7.54
CA VAL A 224 -3.14 7.96 7.45
C VAL A 224 -1.79 7.29 7.33
N SER A 225 -1.49 6.41 8.27
CA SER A 225 -0.26 5.62 8.31
C SER A 225 -0.60 4.14 8.20
N VAL A 226 -0.31 3.54 7.05
CA VAL A 226 -0.56 2.11 6.77
C VAL A 226 0.74 1.33 6.88
N VAL A 227 0.75 0.31 7.73
CA VAL A 227 1.95 -0.44 8.15
C VAL A 227 3.13 0.48 8.44
N GLY A 228 2.86 1.66 9.01
CA GLY A 228 3.84 2.70 9.28
C GLY A 228 4.56 2.54 10.62
N SER A 229 5.20 3.62 11.05
CA SER A 229 5.92 3.68 12.33
C SER A 229 5.66 5.01 13.04
N GLY A 230 5.31 4.97 14.33
CA GLY A 230 5.28 6.13 15.22
C GLY A 230 6.66 6.58 15.70
N VAL A 231 7.72 6.01 15.15
CA VAL A 231 9.11 6.19 15.53
C VAL A 231 9.91 6.50 14.27
N VAL A 232 10.79 7.49 14.30
CA VAL A 232 11.74 7.74 13.23
C VAL A 232 12.77 6.60 13.20
N THR A 233 12.91 5.89 12.08
CA THR A 233 13.95 4.84 11.95
C THR A 233 15.12 5.28 11.06
N GLN A 234 16.25 4.58 11.23
CA GLN A 234 17.49 4.81 10.49
C GLN A 234 17.29 4.86 8.96
N ALA A 235 18.16 5.63 8.31
CA ALA A 235 18.26 5.77 6.86
C ALA A 235 18.40 4.44 6.11
N ILE A 236 18.01 4.46 4.83
CA ILE A 236 18.35 3.40 3.87
C ILE A 236 19.38 3.97 2.89
N GLY A 237 20.65 3.83 3.29
CA GLY A 237 21.79 4.38 2.57
C GLY A 237 22.33 3.52 1.42
N PRO A 238 23.47 3.92 0.83
CA PRO A 238 24.17 3.15 -0.19
C PRO A 238 24.63 1.79 0.37
N GLY A 239 24.72 0.79 -0.50
CA GLY A 239 25.21 -0.53 -0.13
C GLY A 239 24.83 -1.59 -1.15
N ALA A 240 25.76 -2.51 -1.43
CA ALA A 240 25.56 -3.58 -2.40
C ALA A 240 24.76 -4.77 -1.82
N ASN A 241 24.69 -4.88 -0.49
CA ASN A 241 23.94 -5.92 0.20
C ASN A 241 23.27 -5.38 1.47
N LEU A 242 22.39 -6.18 2.05
CA LEU A 242 21.60 -5.81 3.22
C LEU A 242 22.48 -5.42 4.42
N LEU A 243 23.55 -6.16 4.70
CA LEU A 243 24.40 -5.87 5.86
C LEU A 243 25.05 -4.49 5.75
N GLN A 244 25.54 -4.12 4.56
CA GLN A 244 26.11 -2.79 4.33
C GLN A 244 25.07 -1.67 4.52
N LYS A 245 23.82 -1.91 4.11
CA LYS A 245 22.73 -0.96 4.28
C LYS A 245 22.33 -0.80 5.76
N LEU A 246 22.20 -1.90 6.49
CA LEU A 246 21.87 -1.87 7.93
C LEU A 246 22.97 -1.20 8.76
N SER A 247 24.24 -1.37 8.36
CA SER A 247 25.38 -0.72 9.03
C SER A 247 25.60 0.74 8.59
N TYR A 248 24.80 1.29 7.67
CA TYR A 248 24.93 2.68 7.24
C TYR A 248 24.19 3.59 8.24
N GLU A 249 24.90 4.02 9.27
CA GLU A 249 24.37 4.89 10.32
C GLU A 249 24.21 6.33 9.81
N ALA A 250 22.96 6.70 9.49
CA ALA A 250 22.57 8.06 9.15
C ALA A 250 21.08 8.27 9.47
N ALA A 251 20.68 9.54 9.59
CA ALA A 251 19.29 9.91 9.74
C ALA A 251 18.57 9.81 8.39
N SER A 252 17.32 9.32 8.42
CA SER A 252 16.44 9.39 7.25
C SER A 252 16.05 10.85 6.93
N TRP A 253 15.86 11.64 7.97
CA TRP A 253 15.21 12.95 7.91
C TRP A 253 16.05 14.00 8.61
N THR A 254 16.04 15.22 8.05
CA THR A 254 16.63 16.40 8.67
C THR A 254 15.57 17.48 8.88
N ARG A 255 15.81 18.37 9.84
CA ARG A 255 14.99 19.57 10.05
C ARG A 255 15.92 20.75 10.31
N LYS A 256 15.78 21.81 9.51
CA LYS A 256 16.67 22.98 9.55
C LYS A 256 18.15 22.61 9.40
N GLY A 257 18.43 21.57 8.61
CA GLY A 257 19.78 21.05 8.38
C GLY A 257 20.34 20.17 9.51
N GLU A 258 19.60 19.96 10.60
CA GLU A 258 20.02 19.07 11.69
C GLU A 258 19.36 17.69 11.53
N PRO A 259 20.10 16.58 11.71
CA PRO A 259 19.54 15.23 11.64
C PRO A 259 18.54 14.99 12.79
N LEU A 260 17.41 14.36 12.48
CA LEU A 260 16.49 13.91 13.52
C LEU A 260 17.04 12.66 14.23
N PRO A 261 16.82 12.51 15.54
CA PRO A 261 17.09 11.25 16.23
C PRO A 261 16.28 10.12 15.60
N TYR A 262 16.85 8.92 15.60
CA TYR A 262 16.23 7.75 14.98
C TYR A 262 16.53 6.48 15.76
N LEU A 263 15.65 5.49 15.63
CA LEU A 263 15.89 4.12 16.07
C LEU A 263 16.90 3.46 15.11
N PRO A 264 18.11 3.09 15.58
CA PRO A 264 19.11 2.44 14.74
C PRO A 264 18.71 1.01 14.40
N TYR A 265 19.23 0.49 13.29
CA TYR A 265 19.13 -0.93 13.01
C TYR A 265 20.06 -1.73 13.93
N TYR A 266 19.59 -2.90 14.34
CA TYR A 266 20.36 -3.88 15.08
C TYR A 266 20.63 -5.11 14.22
N VAL A 267 21.85 -5.65 14.27
CA VAL A 267 22.21 -6.85 13.50
C VAL A 267 22.61 -7.98 14.44
N GLY A 268 21.60 -8.61 15.03
CA GLY A 268 21.72 -9.73 15.96
C GLY A 268 22.14 -11.06 15.32
N GLU A 269 22.39 -12.07 16.15
CA GLU A 269 22.87 -13.39 15.73
C GLU A 269 21.90 -14.09 14.78
N GLU A 270 20.59 -14.05 15.05
CA GLU A 270 19.56 -14.69 14.22
C GLU A 270 19.50 -14.08 12.81
N LEU A 271 19.46 -12.75 12.71
CA LEU A 271 19.45 -12.05 11.43
C LEU A 271 20.70 -12.40 10.61
N ARG A 272 21.87 -12.41 11.25
CA ARG A 272 23.13 -12.81 10.59
C ARG A 272 23.09 -14.25 10.09
N ALA A 273 22.59 -15.19 10.91
CA ALA A 273 22.50 -16.59 10.54
C ALA A 273 21.62 -16.76 9.29
N LYS A 274 20.42 -16.18 9.27
CA LYS A 274 19.51 -16.25 8.11
C LYS A 274 20.12 -15.69 6.84
N MET A 275 20.82 -14.56 6.93
CA MET A 275 21.52 -13.95 5.80
C MET A 275 22.66 -14.85 5.25
N VAL A 276 23.42 -15.51 6.14
CA VAL A 276 24.54 -16.39 5.76
C VAL A 276 24.03 -17.70 5.17
N ASP A 277 22.98 -18.26 5.76
CA ASP A 277 22.41 -19.55 5.37
C ASP A 277 21.52 -19.46 4.11
N GLY A 278 21.22 -18.23 3.65
CA GLY A 278 20.39 -17.98 2.48
C GLY A 278 18.89 -18.26 2.72
N GLU A 279 18.48 -18.25 3.98
CA GLU A 279 17.06 -18.34 4.36
C GLU A 279 16.33 -17.03 4.06
N PRO A 280 15.00 -17.06 3.84
CA PRO A 280 14.20 -15.84 3.82
C PRO A 280 14.41 -15.03 5.10
N VAL A 281 14.75 -13.75 4.93
CA VAL A 281 15.10 -12.82 5.99
C VAL A 281 13.87 -12.00 6.38
N PRO A 282 13.31 -12.19 7.59
CA PRO A 282 12.38 -11.22 8.17
C PRO A 282 13.18 -9.97 8.60
N LEU A 283 13.02 -8.88 7.86
CA LEU A 283 13.71 -7.61 8.14
C LEU A 283 13.30 -7.02 9.51
N ARG A 284 12.15 -7.44 10.05
CA ARG A 284 11.69 -7.13 11.41
C ARG A 284 12.74 -7.45 12.48
N LEU A 285 13.60 -8.45 12.27
CA LEU A 285 14.71 -8.77 13.20
C LEU A 285 15.78 -7.67 13.29
N ALA A 286 15.78 -6.70 12.38
CA ALA A 286 16.68 -5.55 12.42
C ALA A 286 16.22 -4.45 13.39
N PHE A 287 15.05 -4.60 14.02
CA PHE A 287 14.47 -3.63 14.94
C PHE A 287 14.46 -4.22 16.34
N ASP A 288 15.42 -3.78 17.17
CA ASP A 288 15.45 -4.15 18.58
C ASP A 288 14.61 -3.15 19.39
N LEU A 289 13.58 -3.69 20.05
CA LEU A 289 12.65 -2.96 20.90
C LEU A 289 12.66 -3.49 22.35
N GLU A 290 13.58 -4.39 22.72
CA GLU A 290 13.61 -5.04 24.04
C GLU A 290 13.76 -4.03 25.18
N ASP A 291 14.65 -3.04 24.99
CA ASP A 291 14.88 -1.94 25.95
C ASP A 291 13.87 -0.78 25.80
N GLY A 292 12.87 -0.94 24.93
CA GLY A 292 11.92 0.11 24.56
C GLY A 292 12.44 1.04 23.46
N VAL A 293 11.59 2.01 23.08
CA VAL A 293 11.91 3.02 22.07
C VAL A 293 12.50 4.25 22.75
N PRO A 294 13.64 4.81 22.26
CA PRO A 294 14.16 6.09 22.75
C PRO A 294 13.14 7.22 22.53
N GLU A 295 12.83 7.99 23.58
CA GLU A 295 11.79 9.04 23.53
C GLU A 295 12.08 10.08 22.44
N GLU A 296 13.35 10.40 22.21
CA GLU A 296 13.80 11.35 21.18
C GLU A 296 13.55 10.89 19.74
N ALA A 297 13.41 9.57 19.52
CA ALA A 297 13.09 8.99 18.22
C ALA A 297 11.58 8.86 18.00
N GLU A 298 10.75 9.03 19.04
CA GLU A 298 9.30 9.01 18.91
C GLU A 298 8.82 10.22 18.11
N ILE A 299 7.92 9.99 17.16
CA ILE A 299 7.30 11.07 16.41
C ILE A 299 6.32 11.80 17.35
N PRO A 300 6.38 13.14 17.47
CA PRO A 300 5.52 13.91 18.36
C PRO A 300 4.10 14.08 17.79
N VAL A 301 3.41 12.96 17.58
CA VAL A 301 2.08 12.87 16.94
C VAL A 301 0.99 13.63 17.69
N GLU A 302 1.18 13.91 18.98
CA GLU A 302 0.31 14.81 19.77
C GLU A 302 0.26 16.25 19.22
N ARG A 303 1.18 16.63 18.32
CA ARG A 303 1.22 17.94 17.67
C ARG A 303 0.40 18.00 16.37
N ILE A 304 -0.10 16.87 15.88
CA ILE A 304 -0.88 16.82 14.66
C ILE A 304 -2.13 17.70 14.83
N SER A 305 -2.41 18.57 13.85
CA SER A 305 -3.55 19.52 13.94
C SER A 305 -4.83 18.96 13.31
N GLY A 306 -5.04 17.65 13.42
CA GLY A 306 -6.06 16.88 12.71
C GLY A 306 -6.15 15.42 13.16
N GLY A 307 -7.01 14.65 12.49
CA GLY A 307 -7.24 13.25 12.81
C GLY A 307 -6.06 12.34 12.42
N VAL A 308 -5.92 11.20 13.11
CA VAL A 308 -4.88 10.19 12.83
C VAL A 308 -5.46 8.78 12.71
N LEU A 309 -5.25 8.13 11.56
CA LEU A 309 -5.58 6.72 11.36
C LEU A 309 -4.30 5.89 11.24
N LEU A 310 -4.14 4.94 12.16
CA LEU A 310 -3.06 3.95 12.15
C LEU A 310 -3.63 2.61 11.70
N ILE A 311 -2.99 1.96 10.74
CA ILE A 311 -3.38 0.64 10.26
C ILE A 311 -2.16 -0.28 10.28
N SER A 312 -2.21 -1.40 10.99
CA SER A 312 -1.08 -2.33 11.14
C SER A 312 -1.45 -3.77 10.78
N SER A 313 -0.42 -4.57 10.53
CA SER A 313 -0.50 -6.00 10.22
C SER A 313 0.17 -6.81 11.34
N GLY A 314 -0.52 -7.83 11.85
CA GLY A 314 -0.02 -8.62 12.99
C GLY A 314 1.11 -9.58 12.64
N HIS A 315 1.25 -9.99 11.37
CA HIS A 315 2.32 -10.86 10.89
C HIS A 315 3.21 -10.13 9.87
N ASP A 316 3.60 -8.89 10.18
CA ASP A 316 4.51 -8.10 9.37
C ASP A 316 5.98 -8.48 9.61
N ASP A 317 6.58 -9.18 8.65
CA ASP A 317 8.00 -9.57 8.71
C ASP A 317 8.95 -8.46 8.22
N SER A 318 8.44 -7.35 7.68
CA SER A 318 9.29 -6.23 7.22
C SER A 318 9.80 -5.40 8.37
N TRP A 319 8.91 -5.06 9.31
CA TRP A 319 9.24 -4.31 10.53
C TRP A 319 8.11 -4.43 11.56
N PRO A 320 8.35 -4.10 12.84
CA PRO A 320 7.36 -4.31 13.89
C PRO A 320 6.25 -3.25 13.91
N CYS A 321 5.43 -3.18 12.86
CA CYS A 321 4.51 -2.06 12.63
C CYS A 321 3.37 -1.92 13.64
N VAL A 322 3.01 -2.99 14.37
CA VAL A 322 2.05 -2.90 15.49
C VAL A 322 2.71 -2.15 16.65
N GLU A 323 3.86 -2.63 17.12
CA GLU A 323 4.60 -2.05 18.23
C GLU A 323 5.01 -0.59 17.95
N LEU A 324 5.49 -0.32 16.72
CA LEU A 324 5.86 1.02 16.30
C LEU A 324 4.65 1.97 16.21
N SER A 325 3.47 1.48 15.80
CA SER A 325 2.25 2.29 15.77
C SER A 325 1.64 2.49 17.16
N GLU A 326 1.82 1.53 18.08
CA GLU A 326 1.39 1.67 19.47
C GLU A 326 2.12 2.81 20.20
N VAL A 327 3.37 3.12 19.81
CA VAL A 327 4.07 4.32 20.29
C VAL A 327 3.28 5.59 19.95
N ALA A 328 2.87 5.75 18.68
CA ALA A 328 2.06 6.90 18.27
C ALA A 328 0.70 6.93 19.00
N LEU A 329 0.00 5.79 19.06
CA LEU A 329 -1.30 5.72 19.75
C LEU A 329 -1.19 6.07 21.23
N ARG A 330 -0.14 5.59 21.91
CA ARG A 330 0.14 5.93 23.32
C ARG A 330 0.33 7.43 23.47
N ARG A 331 1.18 8.05 22.65
CA ARG A 331 1.43 9.50 22.71
C ARG A 331 0.16 10.32 22.51
N LEU A 332 -0.68 9.96 21.54
CA LEU A 332 -1.97 10.62 21.29
C LEU A 332 -2.88 10.57 22.53
N LYS A 333 -2.93 9.42 23.21
CA LYS A 333 -3.73 9.24 24.43
C LYS A 333 -3.14 9.98 25.63
N ASP A 334 -1.84 9.85 25.86
CA ASP A 334 -1.13 10.44 27.01
C ASP A 334 -1.18 11.98 27.00
N HIS A 335 -1.39 12.59 25.82
CA HIS A 335 -1.49 14.04 25.64
C HIS A 335 -2.91 14.54 25.35
N ASP A 336 -3.94 13.71 25.56
CA ASP A 336 -5.35 14.05 25.36
C ASP A 336 -5.62 14.66 23.96
N HIS A 337 -5.09 14.03 22.90
CA HIS A 337 -5.20 14.53 21.53
C HIS A 337 -6.68 14.83 21.16
N PRO A 338 -7.01 16.07 20.75
CA PRO A 338 -8.40 16.50 20.68
C PRO A 338 -9.13 16.02 19.41
N PHE A 339 -8.41 15.46 18.44
CA PHE A 339 -8.97 15.02 17.17
C PHE A 339 -9.19 13.50 17.13
N PRO A 340 -10.09 13.01 16.24
CA PRO A 340 -10.33 11.58 16.07
C PRO A 340 -9.04 10.80 15.80
N HIS A 341 -8.85 9.70 16.50
CA HIS A 341 -7.74 8.79 16.25
C HIS A 341 -8.13 7.33 16.49
N GLU A 342 -7.66 6.45 15.60
CA GLU A 342 -7.93 5.01 15.65
C GLU A 342 -6.67 4.23 15.28
N HIS A 343 -6.49 3.05 15.88
CA HIS A 343 -5.52 2.07 15.46
C HIS A 343 -6.22 0.75 15.13
N VAL A 344 -6.14 0.35 13.86
CA VAL A 344 -6.71 -0.90 13.35
C VAL A 344 -5.57 -1.90 13.15
N VAL A 345 -5.73 -3.11 13.70
CA VAL A 345 -4.76 -4.19 13.54
C VAL A 345 -5.43 -5.37 12.85
N TYR A 346 -4.85 -5.82 11.73
CA TYR A 346 -5.26 -7.06 11.06
C TYR A 346 -4.35 -8.21 11.49
N PRO A 347 -4.77 -9.11 12.40
CA PRO A 347 -3.86 -10.00 13.12
C PRO A 347 -3.08 -10.97 12.21
N GLU A 348 -3.71 -11.46 11.14
CA GLU A 348 -3.12 -12.47 10.26
C GLU A 348 -2.53 -11.90 8.96
N ALA A 349 -2.64 -10.58 8.75
CA ALA A 349 -2.13 -9.93 7.54
C ALA A 349 -0.61 -9.72 7.61
N GLY A 350 0.02 -9.68 6.44
CA GLY A 350 1.44 -9.35 6.25
C GLY A 350 1.64 -7.89 5.86
N HIS A 351 2.86 -7.53 5.44
CA HIS A 351 3.22 -6.13 5.15
C HIS A 351 2.40 -5.50 3.99
N LEU A 352 1.96 -6.31 3.02
CA LEU A 352 1.39 -5.85 1.75
C LEU A 352 -0.08 -5.39 1.81
N ILE A 353 -0.45 -4.63 2.84
CA ILE A 353 -1.81 -4.06 2.98
C ILE A 353 -1.90 -2.58 2.57
N ALA A 354 -0.78 -1.93 2.26
CA ALA A 354 -0.77 -0.56 1.76
C ALA A 354 -1.15 -0.47 0.27
N GLY A 355 -1.89 0.59 -0.05
CA GLY A 355 -2.32 0.90 -1.41
C GLY A 355 -3.51 0.09 -1.91
N PRO A 356 -3.88 0.25 -3.19
CA PRO A 356 -5.16 -0.20 -3.73
C PRO A 356 -5.31 -1.73 -3.71
N PRO A 357 -6.53 -2.25 -3.54
CA PRO A 357 -6.81 -3.67 -3.39
C PRO A 357 -6.63 -4.48 -4.68
N HIS A 358 -6.94 -5.78 -4.58
CA HIS A 358 -7.01 -6.73 -5.70
C HIS A 358 -5.70 -6.96 -6.46
N ARG A 359 -4.58 -6.52 -5.88
CA ARG A 359 -3.25 -6.91 -6.33
C ARG A 359 -2.86 -8.29 -5.77
N PRO A 360 -1.94 -9.00 -6.44
CA PRO A 360 -1.44 -10.27 -5.93
C PRO A 360 -0.76 -10.10 -4.57
N VAL A 361 -1.04 -11.01 -3.64
CA VAL A 361 -0.43 -11.05 -2.29
C VAL A 361 0.10 -12.44 -1.93
N THR A 362 0.25 -13.31 -2.93
CA THR A 362 0.82 -14.66 -2.78
C THR A 362 2.35 -14.67 -2.74
N ASP A 363 3.00 -13.60 -3.21
CA ASP A 363 4.45 -13.41 -3.06
C ASP A 363 4.78 -13.08 -1.59
N VAL A 364 4.78 -14.10 -0.72
CA VAL A 364 5.14 -13.97 0.72
C VAL A 364 6.65 -13.85 0.96
N THR A 365 7.44 -13.92 -0.12
CA THR A 365 8.87 -13.60 -0.14
C THR A 365 9.20 -12.77 -1.38
N TYR A 366 10.15 -11.85 -1.27
CA TYR A 366 10.53 -10.96 -2.36
C TYR A 366 12.03 -10.66 -2.37
N PRO A 367 12.62 -10.30 -3.52
CA PRO A 367 14.05 -10.04 -3.61
C PRO A 367 14.46 -8.81 -2.78
N GLY A 368 15.55 -8.95 -2.04
CA GLY A 368 16.23 -7.87 -1.33
C GLY A 368 17.69 -7.72 -1.77
N PRO A 369 18.43 -6.76 -1.18
CA PRO A 369 19.86 -6.54 -1.49
C PRO A 369 20.74 -7.73 -1.09
N GLY A 370 20.95 -8.67 -2.01
CA GLY A 370 21.75 -9.88 -1.78
C GLY A 370 21.10 -10.92 -0.87
N VAL A 371 19.79 -10.79 -0.60
CA VAL A 371 19.00 -11.73 0.23
C VAL A 371 17.59 -11.88 -0.36
N THR A 372 16.83 -12.84 0.14
CA THR A 372 15.37 -12.91 -0.07
C THR A 372 14.71 -12.45 1.22
N PHE A 373 13.80 -11.48 1.15
CA PHE A 373 13.01 -11.06 2.30
C PHE A 373 11.81 -11.98 2.52
N SER A 374 11.41 -12.13 3.79
CA SER A 374 10.10 -12.63 4.19
C SER A 374 9.12 -11.46 4.34
N GLY A 375 7.92 -11.59 3.79
CA GLY A 375 6.86 -10.57 3.89
C GLY A 375 5.80 -10.85 4.95
N GLY A 376 5.80 -12.07 5.49
CA GLY A 376 4.86 -12.53 6.50
C GLY A 376 3.39 -12.57 6.05
N GLY A 377 2.52 -12.95 6.97
CA GLY A 377 1.06 -12.97 6.79
C GLY A 377 0.48 -14.14 5.99
N VAL A 378 -0.82 -14.32 6.14
CA VAL A 378 -1.62 -15.29 5.37
C VAL A 378 -2.17 -14.58 4.12
N PRO A 379 -1.89 -15.03 2.89
CA PRO A 379 -2.27 -14.32 1.67
C PRO A 379 -3.73 -13.88 1.60
N ARG A 380 -4.68 -14.77 1.95
CA ARG A 380 -6.11 -14.42 1.99
C ARG A 380 -6.41 -13.31 3.00
N ALA A 381 -5.85 -13.41 4.21
CA ALA A 381 -6.03 -12.39 5.24
C ALA A 381 -5.43 -11.05 4.80
N THR A 382 -4.23 -11.06 4.20
CA THR A 382 -3.60 -9.87 3.63
C THR A 382 -4.43 -9.24 2.51
N ALA A 383 -4.99 -10.06 1.60
CA ALA A 383 -5.85 -9.56 0.51
C ALA A 383 -7.09 -8.84 1.05
N HIS A 384 -7.75 -9.42 2.05
CA HIS A 384 -8.96 -8.85 2.67
C HIS A 384 -8.64 -7.64 3.54
N ALA A 385 -7.56 -7.70 4.32
CA ALA A 385 -7.05 -6.57 5.09
C ALA A 385 -6.72 -5.37 4.19
N ARG A 386 -6.13 -5.61 3.00
CA ARG A 386 -5.85 -4.55 2.03
C ARG A 386 -7.11 -3.88 1.50
N VAL A 387 -8.17 -4.65 1.22
CA VAL A 387 -9.48 -4.10 0.82
C VAL A 387 -10.05 -3.21 1.92
N ASP A 388 -10.06 -3.68 3.17
CA ASP A 388 -10.60 -2.92 4.29
C ASP A 388 -9.71 -1.69 4.62
N ALA A 389 -8.39 -1.83 4.54
CA ALA A 389 -7.44 -0.73 4.76
C ALA A 389 -7.62 0.39 3.73
N TRP A 390 -7.77 0.06 2.44
CA TRP A 390 -8.06 1.04 1.39
C TRP A 390 -9.37 1.76 1.65
N LYS A 391 -10.44 1.00 1.94
CA LYS A 391 -11.75 1.55 2.26
C LYS A 391 -11.69 2.52 3.43
N ARG A 392 -11.09 2.09 4.55
CA ARG A 392 -10.92 2.94 5.76
C ARG A 392 -10.11 4.19 5.48
N THR A 393 -9.05 4.07 4.67
CA THR A 393 -8.24 5.22 4.25
C THR A 393 -9.09 6.26 3.52
N VAL A 394 -9.86 5.84 2.52
CA VAL A 394 -10.74 6.72 1.75
C VAL A 394 -11.82 7.35 2.62
N GLU A 395 -12.51 6.54 3.44
CA GLU A 395 -13.57 7.01 4.34
C GLU A 395 -13.03 8.02 5.35
N PHE A 396 -11.91 7.71 5.99
CA PHE A 396 -11.27 8.59 6.95
C PHE A 396 -10.83 9.92 6.34
N LEU A 397 -10.20 9.89 5.16
CA LEU A 397 -9.79 11.12 4.47
C LEU A 397 -11.01 11.99 4.13
N ARG A 398 -12.12 11.40 3.68
CA ARG A 398 -13.36 12.16 3.40
C ARG A 398 -13.93 12.78 4.66
N GLU A 399 -14.05 12.00 5.74
CA GLU A 399 -14.59 12.48 7.01
C GLU A 399 -13.76 13.61 7.61
N GLN A 400 -12.43 13.49 7.58
CA GLN A 400 -11.53 14.48 8.18
C GLN A 400 -11.32 15.73 7.32
N LEU A 401 -11.49 15.64 5.99
CA LEU A 401 -11.32 16.76 5.07
C LEU A 401 -12.66 17.39 4.62
N GLY A 402 -13.79 16.80 5.02
CA GLY A 402 -15.12 17.40 4.90
C GLY A 402 -15.82 17.18 3.55
N THR A 403 -15.68 15.99 2.96
CA THR A 403 -16.32 15.61 1.67
C THR A 403 -17.42 14.57 1.76
#